data_AF-A0A9E3FBA3-F1
#
_entry.id   AF-A0A9E3FBA3-F1
#
_cell.length_a   1.000
_cell.length_b   1.000
_cell.length_c   1.000
_cell.angle_alpha   90.00
_cell.angle_beta   90.00
_cell.angle_gamma   90.00
#
_symmetry.space_group_name_H-M   'P 1'
#
loop_
_entity.id
_entity.type
_entity.pdbx_description
1 polymer ?
#
loop_
_entity_poly.entity_id
_entity_poly.type
_entity_poly.pdbx_seq_one_letter_code
_entity_poly.pdbx_strand_id
1 'polypeptide(L)'
;MRQFKKTSLLSLLALAFVCTCGLSLARADAGDLRVISARAGGVNLVAGDVRVRRAASADWATLSTADELKSGDTVRTGSAGRVEILLNPGSYFRAGVNTEFTLASADLNDLRVEIARGSAVVEAMGYGDGGTSVLIDVAMPDALVKIVRSGVYRFNAQSGAPAEVSVAKGRALVGSMVIKGGKLARVSGDTAEVVKLDKKWRDDLDQWSRDRGKELAKANERVNRRALRDALSAGSFNNIFGRRNDPFGLWYYSAATNCYTFLPFGWGWRSPYGYGYGLGLWRPYPDPSAGWIPAYVPPASGGSTAYNPGGGSTGGGNTGGGGYNPGGGGRDYTPMTPTPVTSPSSVSPMERPTRERSIEPGSRPNQN
;
A
#
# COMPACT_ATOMS: atom_id res chain seq x y z
N MET A 1 80.36 3.44 -37.17
CA MET A 1 80.29 3.40 -35.69
C MET A 1 79.19 4.34 -35.22
N ARG A 2 78.32 3.83 -34.33
CA ARG A 2 77.16 4.48 -33.70
C ARG A 2 77.51 5.84 -33.10
N GLN A 3 76.53 6.76 -33.05
CA GLN A 3 76.15 7.49 -31.82
C GLN A 3 74.74 8.09 -31.95
N PHE A 4 74.11 8.26 -30.80
CA PHE A 4 72.67 8.15 -30.53
C PHE A 4 71.92 9.48 -30.62
N LYS A 5 70.60 9.35 -30.84
CA LYS A 5 69.58 10.42 -30.87
C LYS A 5 69.59 11.27 -29.60
N LYS A 6 69.73 12.60 -29.76
CA LYS A 6 69.38 13.60 -28.74
C LYS A 6 67.94 14.05 -28.94
N THR A 7 67.00 13.26 -28.45
CA THR A 7 65.63 13.74 -28.17
C THR A 7 65.41 13.48 -26.68
N SER A 8 65.82 14.45 -25.87
CA SER A 8 65.83 14.35 -24.42
C SER A 8 64.84 15.35 -23.83
N LEU A 9 63.89 14.80 -23.08
CA LEU A 9 63.42 15.32 -21.80
C LEU A 9 62.49 16.55 -21.71
N LEU A 10 61.95 17.09 -22.80
CA LEU A 10 60.95 18.19 -22.69
C LEU A 10 59.51 17.81 -23.06
N SER A 11 59.29 16.62 -23.62
CA SER A 11 57.94 16.16 -24.02
C SER A 11 57.25 15.27 -22.99
N LEU A 12 57.94 14.90 -21.90
CA LEU A 12 57.44 13.98 -20.87
C LEU A 12 56.95 14.70 -19.59
N LEU A 13 57.02 16.03 -19.55
CA LEU A 13 56.50 16.86 -18.44
C LEU A 13 55.20 17.61 -18.79
N ALA A 14 54.66 17.43 -20.01
CA ALA A 14 53.36 17.96 -20.41
C ALA A 14 52.20 16.96 -20.25
N LEU A 15 52.46 15.79 -19.66
CA LEU A 15 51.46 14.74 -19.37
C LEU A 15 51.30 14.49 -17.86
N ALA A 16 51.52 15.52 -17.05
CA ALA A 16 51.30 15.50 -15.60
C ALA A 16 50.62 16.81 -15.12
N PHE A 17 49.94 17.52 -16.01
CA PHE A 17 49.08 18.64 -15.63
C PHE A 17 47.64 18.13 -15.44
N VAL A 18 47.42 17.66 -14.22
CA VAL A 18 46.15 17.87 -13.51
C VAL A 18 44.96 17.11 -14.13
N CYS A 19 45.03 15.78 -14.07
CA CYS A 19 43.87 14.95 -13.75
C CYS A 19 43.46 15.26 -12.30
N THR A 20 42.94 16.47 -12.04
CA THR A 20 42.02 16.65 -10.92
C THR A 20 40.75 15.95 -11.33
N CYS A 21 40.73 14.63 -11.15
CA CYS A 21 39.52 13.97 -10.71
C CYS A 21 39.06 14.76 -9.50
N GLY A 22 38.12 15.68 -9.69
CA GLY A 22 37.36 16.23 -8.60
C GLY A 22 36.77 15.03 -7.87
N LEU A 23 37.40 14.63 -6.77
CA LEU A 23 36.66 14.04 -5.67
C LEU A 23 35.72 15.13 -5.21
N SER A 24 34.62 15.29 -5.94
CA SER A 24 33.38 15.67 -5.34
C SER A 24 33.15 14.60 -4.28
N LEU A 25 33.59 14.86 -3.05
CA LEU A 25 32.85 14.37 -1.91
C LEU A 25 31.45 14.92 -2.14
N ALA A 26 30.62 14.13 -2.83
CA ALA A 26 29.21 14.13 -2.54
C ALA A 26 29.18 13.93 -1.04
N ARG A 27 28.97 15.02 -0.31
CA ARG A 27 28.33 14.95 0.99
C ARG A 27 27.17 14.01 0.72
N ALA A 28 27.26 12.78 1.22
CA ALA A 28 26.10 11.95 1.37
C ALA A 28 25.16 12.82 2.19
N ASP A 29 24.20 13.42 1.50
CA ASP A 29 23.24 14.29 2.12
C ASP A 29 22.63 13.46 3.23
N ALA A 30 22.50 14.05 4.41
CA ALA A 30 21.89 13.41 5.57
C ALA A 30 20.37 13.31 5.38
N GLY A 31 19.95 12.74 4.23
CA GLY A 31 18.59 12.56 3.77
C GLY A 31 18.16 11.09 3.71
N ASP A 32 18.93 10.16 4.28
CA ASP A 32 18.53 8.74 4.40
C ASP A 32 17.65 8.52 5.66
N LEU A 33 16.70 9.44 5.90
CA LEU A 33 15.64 9.24 6.88
C LEU A 33 14.61 8.30 6.26
N ARG A 34 14.90 7.00 6.33
CA ARG A 34 14.08 5.87 5.85
C ARG A 34 12.69 5.76 6.53
N VAL A 35 12.41 6.61 7.50
CA VAL A 35 11.15 6.67 8.24
C VAL A 35 10.48 8.00 7.88
N ILE A 36 9.36 7.93 7.17
CA ILE A 36 8.48 9.09 7.02
C ILE A 36 7.43 9.00 8.11
N SER A 37 7.50 9.92 9.05
CA SER A 37 6.45 10.10 10.03
C SER A 37 5.43 11.12 9.51
N ALA A 38 4.15 10.71 9.55
CA ALA A 38 2.99 11.58 9.67
C ALA A 38 2.63 12.55 8.53
N ARG A 39 3.00 12.29 7.26
CA ARG A 39 2.51 13.10 6.13
C ARG A 39 1.96 12.25 5.01
N ALA A 40 0.78 12.62 4.53
CA ALA A 40 0.20 12.11 3.30
C ALA A 40 0.90 12.73 2.09
N GLY A 41 0.73 12.11 0.92
CA GLY A 41 1.21 12.62 -0.37
C GLY A 41 2.46 11.93 -0.91
N GLY A 42 3.13 11.07 -0.14
CA GLY A 42 4.23 10.25 -0.67
C GLY A 42 3.76 9.38 -1.84
N VAL A 43 4.53 9.36 -2.93
CA VAL A 43 4.19 8.54 -4.11
C VAL A 43 4.86 7.17 -3.97
N ASN A 44 4.05 6.12 -3.86
CA ASN A 44 4.57 4.77 -3.60
C ASN A 44 4.75 3.94 -4.87
N LEU A 45 3.92 4.20 -5.89
CA LEU A 45 4.01 3.54 -7.18
C LEU A 45 3.49 4.43 -8.28
N VAL A 46 4.19 4.45 -9.41
CA VAL A 46 3.74 5.02 -10.68
C VAL A 46 3.89 3.95 -11.75
N ALA A 47 2.84 3.74 -12.55
CA ALA A 47 2.87 2.87 -13.73
C ALA A 47 2.21 3.60 -14.91
N GLY A 48 2.79 3.48 -16.11
CA GLY A 48 2.30 4.15 -17.32
C GLY A 48 2.49 5.68 -17.29
N ASP A 49 1.71 6.40 -18.11
CA ASP A 49 1.73 7.87 -18.14
C ASP A 49 0.94 8.43 -16.94
N VAL A 50 1.66 9.07 -16.03
CA VAL A 50 1.09 9.79 -14.88
C VAL A 50 1.73 11.15 -14.80
N ARG A 51 0.90 12.18 -14.70
CA ARG A 51 1.35 13.57 -14.65
C ARG A 51 0.82 14.27 -13.43
N VAL A 52 1.59 15.22 -12.93
CA VAL A 52 1.24 16.10 -11.83
C VAL A 52 1.29 17.55 -12.29
N ARG A 53 0.31 18.33 -11.85
CA ARG A 53 0.32 19.79 -11.90
C ARG A 53 0.41 20.28 -10.47
N ARG A 54 1.48 21.01 -10.16
CA ARG A 54 1.69 21.56 -8.82
C ARG A 54 0.68 22.67 -8.54
N ALA A 55 0.26 22.83 -7.29
CA ALA A 55 -0.75 23.83 -6.91
C ALA A 55 -0.43 25.26 -7.39
N ALA A 56 0.86 25.63 -7.38
CA ALA A 56 1.36 26.95 -7.79
C ALA A 56 1.75 27.03 -9.28
N SER A 57 1.49 26.00 -10.08
CA SER A 57 1.89 25.92 -11.50
C SER A 57 0.71 25.61 -12.40
N ALA A 58 0.73 26.18 -13.61
CA ALA A 58 -0.20 25.80 -14.67
C ALA A 58 0.25 24.53 -15.43
N ASP A 59 1.55 24.20 -15.35
CA ASP A 59 2.18 23.19 -16.18
C ASP A 59 2.06 21.77 -15.60
N TRP A 60 1.90 20.81 -16.51
CA TRP A 60 1.92 19.39 -16.20
C TRP A 60 3.32 18.82 -16.38
N ALA A 61 3.82 18.11 -15.37
CA ALA A 61 5.08 17.37 -15.40
C ALA A 61 4.85 15.88 -15.17
N THR A 62 5.79 15.03 -15.56
CA THR A 62 5.78 13.60 -15.23
C THR A 62 5.87 13.42 -13.71
N LEU A 63 5.03 12.54 -13.16
CA LEU A 63 5.10 12.14 -11.75
C LEU A 63 5.99 10.90 -11.60
N SER A 64 6.83 10.87 -10.57
CA SER A 64 7.70 9.75 -10.24
C SER A 64 7.52 9.31 -8.78
N THR A 65 8.10 8.16 -8.41
CA THR A 65 8.12 7.69 -7.01
C THR A 65 9.08 8.49 -6.12
N ALA A 66 9.92 9.36 -6.69
CA ALA A 66 10.76 10.29 -5.93
C ALA A 66 9.99 11.54 -5.52
N ASP A 67 8.81 11.77 -6.10
CA ASP A 67 7.97 12.92 -5.78
C ASP A 67 7.14 12.70 -4.50
N GLU A 68 6.79 13.82 -3.89
CA GLU A 68 5.76 13.91 -2.86
C GLU A 68 4.71 14.93 -3.34
N LEU A 69 3.44 14.53 -3.31
CA LEU A 69 2.32 15.43 -3.56
C LEU A 69 2.12 16.34 -2.35
N LYS A 70 1.84 17.62 -2.62
CA LYS A 70 1.47 18.61 -1.60
C LYS A 70 0.00 18.97 -1.73
N SER A 71 -0.56 19.60 -0.70
CA SER A 71 -1.93 20.11 -0.74
C SER A 71 -2.12 21.01 -1.97
N GLY A 72 -3.18 20.74 -2.73
CA GLY A 72 -3.51 21.43 -3.99
C GLY A 72 -2.87 20.82 -5.25
N ASP A 73 -1.96 19.85 -5.14
CA ASP A 73 -1.40 19.19 -6.32
C ASP A 73 -2.47 18.32 -7.00
N THR A 74 -2.59 18.46 -8.33
CA THR A 74 -3.50 17.66 -9.16
C THR A 74 -2.71 16.61 -9.92
N VAL A 75 -3.22 15.38 -9.99
CA VAL A 75 -2.62 14.26 -10.73
C VAL A 75 -3.59 13.74 -11.79
N ARG A 76 -3.05 13.35 -12.94
CA ARG A 76 -3.77 12.69 -14.05
C ARG A 76 -3.08 11.39 -14.42
N THR A 77 -3.85 10.32 -14.58
CA THR A 77 -3.39 9.06 -15.16
C THR A 77 -3.90 8.91 -16.59
N GLY A 78 -3.05 8.40 -17.48
CA GLY A 78 -3.41 8.08 -18.87
C GLY A 78 -4.17 6.75 -18.99
N SER A 79 -4.36 6.29 -20.23
CA SER A 79 -5.10 5.06 -20.56
C SER A 79 -4.44 3.77 -20.06
N ALA A 80 -3.14 3.81 -19.79
CA ALA A 80 -2.38 2.75 -19.12
C ALA A 80 -1.78 3.21 -17.77
N GLY A 81 -2.17 4.41 -17.32
CA GLY A 81 -1.62 5.05 -16.13
C GLY A 81 -2.26 4.54 -14.83
N ARG A 82 -1.45 4.31 -13.80
CA ARG A 82 -1.91 4.05 -12.42
C ARG A 82 -0.95 4.69 -11.43
N VAL A 83 -1.48 5.14 -10.29
CA VAL A 83 -0.66 5.71 -9.22
C VAL A 83 -1.17 5.25 -7.86
N GLU A 84 -0.24 4.97 -6.96
CA GLU A 84 -0.49 4.72 -5.54
C GLU A 84 0.17 5.83 -4.71
N ILE A 85 -0.61 6.51 -3.90
CA ILE A 85 -0.11 7.52 -2.95
C ILE A 85 -0.42 7.11 -1.52
N LEU A 86 0.47 7.52 -0.63
CA LEU A 86 0.36 7.32 0.81
C LEU A 86 -0.59 8.36 1.39
N LEU A 87 -1.55 7.89 2.18
CA LEU A 87 -2.43 8.73 2.98
C LEU A 87 -1.92 8.75 4.44
N ASN A 88 -2.81 8.73 5.43
CA ASN A 88 -2.41 8.43 6.80
C ASN A 88 -1.68 7.07 6.86
N PRO A 89 -0.75 6.85 7.80
CA PRO A 89 0.02 5.61 7.90
C PRO A 89 -0.84 4.35 7.80
N GLY A 90 -0.57 3.48 6.82
CA GLY A 90 -1.34 2.27 6.56
C GLY A 90 -2.51 2.42 5.60
N SER A 91 -2.88 3.64 5.22
CA SER A 91 -3.89 3.91 4.21
C SER A 91 -3.27 4.30 2.87
N TYR A 92 -3.87 3.81 1.79
CA TYR A 92 -3.39 4.06 0.43
C TYR A 92 -4.55 4.54 -0.45
N PHE A 93 -4.26 5.53 -1.29
CA PHE A 93 -5.13 5.91 -2.40
C PHE A 93 -4.52 5.39 -3.70
N ARG A 94 -5.32 4.66 -4.48
CA ARG A 94 -4.91 4.02 -5.74
C ARG A 94 -5.82 4.50 -6.85
N ALA A 95 -5.29 5.33 -7.74
CA ALA A 95 -6.01 5.76 -8.94
C ALA A 95 -5.77 4.78 -10.09
N GLY A 96 -6.87 4.40 -10.74
CA GLY A 96 -6.86 3.62 -11.98
C GLY A 96 -6.52 4.46 -13.21
N VAL A 97 -6.84 3.91 -14.38
CA VAL A 97 -6.63 4.58 -15.67
C VAL A 97 -7.60 5.74 -15.88
N ASN A 98 -7.19 6.75 -16.65
CA ASN A 98 -8.02 7.91 -17.02
C ASN A 98 -8.62 8.67 -15.81
N THR A 99 -7.92 8.66 -14.68
CA THR A 99 -8.35 9.28 -13.42
C THR A 99 -7.68 10.64 -13.26
N GLU A 100 -8.45 11.62 -12.80
CA GLU A 100 -7.92 12.91 -12.35
C GLU A 100 -8.36 13.17 -10.92
N PHE A 101 -7.40 13.49 -10.06
CA PHE A 101 -7.67 13.82 -8.67
C PHE A 101 -6.74 14.92 -8.16
N THR A 102 -7.17 15.63 -7.13
CA THR A 102 -6.37 16.61 -6.37
C THR A 102 -6.19 16.09 -4.96
N LEU A 103 -4.96 16.14 -4.44
CA LEU A 103 -4.74 16.02 -3.00
C LEU A 103 -5.08 17.36 -2.36
N ALA A 104 -6.35 17.58 -2.05
CA ALA A 104 -6.84 18.88 -1.58
C ALA A 104 -6.20 19.29 -0.24
N SER A 105 -6.01 18.32 0.65
CA SER A 105 -5.28 18.52 1.90
C SER A 105 -4.48 17.27 2.25
N ALA A 106 -3.18 17.45 2.53
CA ALA A 106 -2.28 16.42 3.03
C ALA A 106 -2.18 16.40 4.59
N ASP A 107 -2.97 17.23 5.29
CA ASP A 107 -3.02 17.23 6.75
C ASP A 107 -3.76 15.98 7.25
N LEU A 108 -3.16 15.21 8.15
CA LEU A 108 -3.77 13.98 8.66
C LEU A 108 -5.04 14.20 9.50
N ASN A 109 -5.30 15.42 9.96
CA ASN A 109 -6.53 15.76 10.69
C ASN A 109 -7.65 16.26 9.76
N ASP A 110 -7.33 16.59 8.51
CA ASP A 110 -8.27 17.01 7.46
C ASP A 110 -7.80 16.44 6.12
N LEU A 111 -7.55 15.13 6.07
CA LEU A 111 -6.97 14.49 4.89
C LEU A 111 -8.04 14.36 3.83
N ARG A 112 -7.85 15.03 2.68
CA ARG A 112 -8.86 15.12 1.64
C ARG A 112 -8.29 14.88 0.25
N VAL A 113 -8.95 13.98 -0.47
CA VAL A 113 -8.71 13.73 -1.90
C VAL A 113 -9.97 14.07 -2.69
N GLU A 114 -9.83 14.84 -3.76
CA GLU A 114 -10.93 15.22 -4.63
C GLU A 114 -10.75 14.55 -5.99
N ILE A 115 -11.65 13.65 -6.36
CA ILE A 115 -11.63 12.95 -7.64
C ILE A 115 -12.51 13.72 -8.61
N ALA A 116 -11.92 14.32 -9.65
CA ALA A 116 -12.68 15.04 -10.67
C ALA A 116 -13.36 14.09 -11.65
N ARG A 117 -12.67 13.00 -12.03
CA ARG A 117 -13.20 11.91 -12.87
C ARG A 117 -12.39 10.64 -12.72
N GLY A 118 -12.96 9.55 -13.21
CA GLY A 118 -12.33 8.24 -13.29
C GLY A 118 -12.61 7.42 -12.04
N SER A 119 -11.62 6.64 -11.64
CA SER A 119 -11.79 5.51 -10.74
C SER A 119 -10.63 5.42 -9.75
N ALA A 120 -10.96 5.26 -8.47
CA ALA A 120 -9.97 5.06 -7.42
C ALA A 120 -10.43 4.06 -6.36
N VAL A 121 -9.45 3.49 -5.67
CA VAL A 121 -9.63 2.67 -4.46
C VAL A 121 -8.91 3.33 -3.30
N VAL A 122 -9.59 3.41 -2.16
CA VAL A 122 -8.94 3.70 -0.87
C VAL A 122 -8.91 2.42 -0.04
N GLU A 123 -7.70 1.94 0.24
CA GLU A 123 -7.46 0.97 1.30
C GLU A 123 -7.20 1.78 2.57
N ALA A 124 -8.16 1.82 3.49
CA ALA A 124 -8.07 2.62 4.69
C ALA A 124 -7.71 1.76 5.91
N MET A 125 -6.68 2.15 6.63
CA MET A 125 -6.27 1.54 7.88
C MET A 125 -6.51 2.47 9.07
N GLY A 126 -6.89 1.88 10.20
CA GLY A 126 -7.16 2.54 11.48
C GLY A 126 -7.53 1.53 12.57
N TYR A 127 -7.62 1.99 13.81
CA TYR A 127 -8.21 1.17 14.88
C TYR A 127 -9.71 0.99 14.61
N GLY A 128 -10.23 -0.20 14.90
CA GLY A 128 -11.64 -0.53 14.68
C GLY A 128 -12.60 0.25 15.59
N ASP A 129 -13.65 -0.44 16.02
CA ASP A 129 -14.89 0.13 16.57
C ASP A 129 -14.80 0.96 17.88
N GLY A 130 -13.61 1.31 18.38
CA GLY A 130 -13.48 2.05 19.64
C GLY A 130 -12.16 2.79 19.88
N GLY A 131 -11.36 3.11 18.85
CA GLY A 131 -10.01 3.66 19.05
C GLY A 131 -9.76 5.04 18.44
N THR A 132 -9.98 5.21 17.14
CA THR A 132 -9.84 6.49 16.43
C THR A 132 -10.49 6.31 15.06
N SER A 133 -11.38 7.23 14.66
CA SER A 133 -11.92 7.22 13.29
C SER A 133 -10.78 7.31 12.29
N VAL A 134 -10.90 6.58 11.18
CA VAL A 134 -10.14 6.96 9.98
C VAL A 134 -10.65 8.36 9.61
N LEU A 135 -9.76 9.32 9.37
CA LEU A 135 -10.12 10.68 8.96
C LEU A 135 -9.64 10.88 7.54
N ILE A 136 -10.32 10.23 6.59
CA ILE A 136 -10.06 10.41 5.15
C ILE A 136 -11.38 10.83 4.51
N ASP A 137 -11.38 12.04 3.94
CA ASP A 137 -12.47 12.54 3.14
C ASP A 137 -12.15 12.35 1.65
N VAL A 138 -13.12 11.84 0.90
CA VAL A 138 -13.05 11.71 -0.55
C VAL A 138 -14.20 12.48 -1.16
N ALA A 139 -13.89 13.53 -1.92
CA ALA A 139 -14.87 14.29 -2.66
C ALA A 139 -14.91 13.82 -4.13
N MET A 140 -16.09 13.86 -4.71
CA MET A 140 -16.38 13.63 -6.12
C MET A 140 -17.38 14.71 -6.56
N PRO A 141 -17.65 14.88 -7.88
CA PRO A 141 -18.80 15.65 -8.30
C PRO A 141 -20.05 15.21 -7.53
N ASP A 142 -20.70 16.16 -6.86
CA ASP A 142 -21.94 15.97 -6.11
C ASP A 142 -21.89 14.99 -4.92
N ALA A 143 -20.70 14.64 -4.42
CA ALA A 143 -20.58 13.74 -3.26
C ALA A 143 -19.37 14.06 -2.38
N LEU A 144 -19.60 14.18 -1.07
CA LEU A 144 -18.55 14.17 -0.06
C LEU A 144 -18.68 12.91 0.80
N VAL A 145 -17.67 12.06 0.74
CA VAL A 145 -17.63 10.77 1.43
C VAL A 145 -16.61 10.82 2.56
N LYS A 146 -17.05 10.55 3.79
CA LYS A 146 -16.16 10.44 4.95
C LYS A 146 -15.91 8.97 5.26
N ILE A 147 -14.68 8.49 5.11
CA ILE A 147 -14.31 7.13 5.50
C ILE A 147 -14.09 7.13 7.00
N VAL A 148 -14.96 6.47 7.77
CA VAL A 148 -14.93 6.52 9.24
C VAL A 148 -14.43 5.23 9.89
N ARG A 149 -14.22 4.17 9.10
CA ARG A 149 -13.66 2.90 9.59
C ARG A 149 -12.66 2.31 8.61
N SER A 150 -11.80 1.46 9.14
CA SER A 150 -10.90 0.61 8.35
C SER A 150 -11.66 -0.22 7.33
N GLY A 151 -11.16 -0.26 6.09
CA GLY A 151 -11.94 -0.81 4.99
C GLY A 151 -11.30 -0.68 3.62
N VAL A 152 -12.05 -1.13 2.62
CA VAL A 152 -11.73 -0.96 1.20
C VAL A 152 -12.92 -0.28 0.55
N TYR A 153 -12.65 0.85 -0.09
CA TYR A 153 -13.65 1.74 -0.66
C TYR A 153 -13.32 1.99 -2.13
N ARG A 154 -14.29 1.80 -3.02
CA ARG A 154 -14.18 2.10 -4.45
C ARG A 154 -15.00 3.34 -4.77
N PHE A 155 -14.40 4.25 -5.51
CA PHE A 155 -14.99 5.51 -5.93
C PHE A 155 -15.01 5.59 -7.45
N ASN A 156 -16.17 5.83 -8.05
CA ASN A 156 -16.31 6.15 -9.47
C ASN A 156 -16.93 7.52 -9.64
N ALA A 157 -16.22 8.40 -10.34
CA ALA A 157 -16.71 9.71 -10.75
C ALA A 157 -16.75 9.75 -12.27
N GLN A 158 -17.96 9.81 -12.83
CA GLN A 158 -18.18 9.91 -14.28
C GLN A 158 -19.03 11.14 -14.57
N SER A 159 -18.61 11.93 -15.56
CA SER A 159 -19.38 13.13 -15.94
C SER A 159 -20.79 12.74 -16.38
N GLY A 160 -21.79 13.44 -15.84
CA GLY A 160 -23.20 13.22 -16.16
C GLY A 160 -23.84 11.98 -15.51
N ALA A 161 -23.13 11.29 -14.61
CA ALA A 161 -23.66 10.16 -13.85
C ALA A 161 -23.51 10.39 -12.33
N PRO A 162 -24.39 9.80 -11.50
CA PRO A 162 -24.24 9.81 -10.05
C PRO A 162 -22.87 9.28 -9.63
N ALA A 163 -22.29 9.88 -8.59
CA ALA A 163 -21.04 9.39 -8.03
C ALA A 163 -21.28 8.04 -7.33
N GLU A 164 -20.46 7.03 -7.62
CA GLU A 164 -20.64 5.71 -7.04
C GLU A 164 -19.60 5.42 -5.96
N VAL A 165 -20.07 4.95 -4.81
CA VAL A 165 -19.27 4.58 -3.65
C VAL A 165 -19.56 3.13 -3.29
N SER A 166 -18.65 2.22 -3.59
CA SER A 166 -18.74 0.83 -3.11
C SER A 166 -17.91 0.64 -1.85
N VAL A 167 -18.55 0.19 -0.78
CA VAL A 167 -17.89 -0.16 0.48
C VAL A 167 -17.74 -1.67 0.51
N ALA A 168 -16.60 -2.19 0.08
CA ALA A 168 -16.35 -3.64 0.10
C ALA A 168 -16.22 -4.16 1.54
N LYS A 169 -15.55 -3.39 2.39
CA LYS A 169 -15.42 -3.60 3.84
C LYS A 169 -15.30 -2.23 4.51
N GLY A 170 -15.83 -2.09 5.72
CA GLY A 170 -15.74 -0.86 6.51
C GLY A 170 -17.07 -0.12 6.62
N ARG A 171 -16.98 1.20 6.80
CA ARG A 171 -18.11 2.12 6.96
C ARG A 171 -17.71 3.51 6.48
N ALA A 172 -18.54 4.09 5.62
CA ALA A 172 -18.43 5.47 5.16
C ALA A 172 -19.69 6.26 5.51
N LEU A 173 -19.58 7.59 5.52
CA LEU A 173 -20.69 8.52 5.61
C LEU A 173 -20.81 9.32 4.31
N VAL A 174 -22.04 9.52 3.85
CA VAL A 174 -22.39 10.48 2.79
C VAL A 174 -23.45 11.40 3.39
N GLY A 175 -23.09 12.66 3.67
CA GLY A 175 -23.88 13.51 4.55
C GLY A 175 -24.07 12.84 5.93
N SER A 176 -25.33 12.63 6.34
CA SER A 176 -25.68 11.89 7.56
C SER A 176 -25.90 10.38 7.34
N MET A 177 -25.87 9.91 6.09
CA MET A 177 -26.18 8.52 5.75
C MET A 177 -24.98 7.60 5.96
N VAL A 178 -25.21 6.48 6.66
CA VAL A 178 -24.17 5.46 6.90
C VAL A 178 -24.18 4.39 5.80
N ILE A 179 -23.10 4.29 5.04
CA ILE A 179 -22.87 3.23 4.05
C ILE A 179 -22.00 2.13 4.67
N LYS A 180 -22.61 0.96 4.90
CA LYS A 180 -21.93 -0.20 5.52
C LYS A 180 -21.20 -1.06 4.48
N GLY A 181 -20.27 -1.90 4.93
CA GLY A 181 -19.66 -2.94 4.11
C GLY A 181 -20.67 -3.82 3.36
N GLY A 182 -20.35 -4.16 2.12
CA GLY A 182 -21.21 -4.89 1.19
C GLY A 182 -22.28 -4.04 0.51
N LYS A 183 -22.13 -2.71 0.49
CA LYS A 183 -23.09 -1.77 -0.11
C LYS A 183 -22.45 -0.93 -1.21
N LEU A 184 -23.26 -0.56 -2.19
CA LEU A 184 -23.00 0.44 -3.20
C LEU A 184 -23.96 1.62 -2.96
N ALA A 185 -23.44 2.83 -2.85
CA ALA A 185 -24.22 4.05 -2.83
C ALA A 185 -24.03 4.81 -4.14
N ARG A 186 -25.13 5.21 -4.78
CA ARG A 186 -25.13 6.16 -5.91
C ARG A 186 -25.59 7.50 -5.38
N VAL A 187 -24.70 8.48 -5.41
CA VAL A 187 -24.88 9.78 -4.77
C VAL A 187 -25.17 10.83 -5.83
N SER A 188 -26.18 11.66 -5.58
CA SER A 188 -26.57 12.79 -6.40
C SER A 188 -26.99 13.92 -5.48
N GLY A 189 -26.05 14.83 -5.22
CA GLY A 189 -26.20 15.92 -4.25
C GLY A 189 -26.42 15.36 -2.84
N ASP A 190 -27.50 15.81 -2.19
CA ASP A 190 -27.85 15.39 -0.82
C ASP A 190 -28.56 14.03 -0.74
N THR A 191 -28.81 13.38 -1.89
CA THR A 191 -29.50 12.09 -1.95
C THR A 191 -28.54 10.96 -2.30
N ALA A 192 -28.77 9.78 -1.73
CA ALA A 192 -28.03 8.58 -2.07
C ALA A 192 -28.95 7.36 -2.17
N GLU A 193 -28.91 6.67 -3.30
CA GLU A 193 -29.52 5.36 -3.48
C GLU A 193 -28.55 4.30 -2.98
N VAL A 194 -28.95 3.47 -2.01
CA VAL A 194 -28.07 2.44 -1.43
C VAL A 194 -28.57 1.05 -1.76
N VAL A 195 -27.77 0.32 -2.53
CA VAL A 195 -28.05 -1.06 -2.94
C VAL A 195 -27.00 -2.02 -2.40
N LYS A 196 -27.28 -3.32 -2.54
CA LYS A 196 -26.30 -4.37 -2.22
C LYS A 196 -25.19 -4.33 -3.27
N LEU A 197 -23.94 -4.38 -2.80
CA LEU A 197 -22.80 -4.53 -3.69
C LEU A 197 -22.83 -5.95 -4.30
N ASP A 198 -22.83 -6.04 -5.63
CA ASP A 198 -22.71 -7.33 -6.31
C ASP A 198 -21.42 -8.02 -5.88
N LYS A 199 -21.41 -9.35 -5.72
CA LYS A 199 -20.17 -10.09 -5.47
C LYS A 199 -19.19 -10.06 -6.65
N LYS A 200 -19.68 -9.80 -7.86
CA LYS A 200 -18.91 -9.71 -9.11
C LYS A 200 -18.42 -8.30 -9.45
N TRP A 201 -18.58 -7.34 -8.54
CA TRP A 201 -18.25 -5.92 -8.76
C TRP A 201 -16.78 -5.60 -9.09
N ARG A 202 -15.86 -6.57 -8.93
CA ARG A 202 -14.42 -6.34 -8.98
C ARG A 202 -13.92 -6.25 -10.41
N ASP A 203 -13.19 -5.17 -10.69
CA ASP A 203 -12.49 -4.93 -11.96
C ASP A 203 -10.95 -5.07 -11.82
N ASP A 204 -10.22 -4.68 -12.87
CA ASP A 204 -8.76 -4.71 -12.91
C ASP A 204 -8.11 -3.74 -11.89
N LEU A 205 -8.79 -2.66 -11.50
CA LEU A 205 -8.32 -1.74 -10.48
C LEU A 205 -8.49 -2.37 -9.09
N ASP A 206 -9.61 -3.05 -8.83
CA ASP A 206 -9.83 -3.78 -7.58
C ASP A 206 -8.84 -4.93 -7.38
N GLN A 207 -8.60 -5.70 -8.46
CA GLN A 207 -7.64 -6.79 -8.43
C GLN A 207 -6.21 -6.27 -8.18
N TRP A 208 -5.80 -5.23 -8.91
CA TRP A 208 -4.49 -4.61 -8.69
C TRP A 208 -4.34 -4.01 -7.29
N SER A 209 -5.36 -3.34 -6.77
CA SER A 209 -5.33 -2.79 -5.41
C SER A 209 -5.17 -3.90 -4.35
N ARG A 210 -5.85 -5.04 -4.54
CA ARG A 210 -5.69 -6.21 -3.67
C ARG A 210 -4.28 -6.81 -3.75
N ASP A 211 -3.74 -6.94 -4.95
CA ASP A 211 -2.39 -7.47 -5.15
C ASP A 211 -1.33 -6.55 -4.54
N ARG A 212 -1.50 -5.24 -4.68
CA ARG A 212 -0.70 -4.23 -3.98
C ARG A 212 -0.73 -4.39 -2.48
N GLY A 213 -1.91 -4.56 -1.88
CA GLY A 213 -2.04 -4.83 -0.44
C GLY A 213 -1.25 -6.08 -0.01
N LYS A 214 -1.23 -7.13 -0.84
CA LYS A 214 -0.43 -8.35 -0.60
C LYS A 214 1.07 -8.10 -0.70
N GLU A 215 1.50 -7.35 -1.70
CA GLU A 215 2.91 -7.00 -1.91
C GLU A 215 3.45 -6.14 -0.77
N LEU A 216 2.68 -5.16 -0.32
CA LEU A 216 3.02 -4.27 0.78
C LEU A 216 3.14 -5.03 2.10
N ALA A 217 2.21 -5.94 2.39
CA ALA A 217 2.31 -6.84 3.53
C ALA A 217 3.60 -7.70 3.49
N LYS A 218 3.97 -8.22 2.32
CA LYS A 218 5.24 -8.94 2.14
C LYS A 218 6.47 -8.03 2.25
N ALA A 219 6.37 -6.78 1.82
CA ALA A 219 7.45 -5.80 1.94
C ALA A 219 7.73 -5.49 3.42
N ASN A 220 6.68 -5.32 4.24
CA ASN A 220 6.77 -5.21 5.69
C ASN A 220 7.55 -6.39 6.31
N GLU A 221 7.25 -7.63 5.93
CA GLU A 221 7.95 -8.83 6.43
C GLU A 221 9.44 -8.86 6.07
N ARG A 222 9.82 -8.22 4.96
CA ARG A 222 11.20 -8.16 4.44
C ARG A 222 12.00 -6.98 4.95
N VAL A 223 11.42 -6.11 5.77
CA VAL A 223 12.13 -4.95 6.34
C VAL A 223 13.36 -5.43 7.09
N ASN A 224 14.53 -4.88 6.72
CA ASN A 224 15.77 -5.17 7.41
C ASN A 224 15.73 -4.54 8.81
N ARG A 225 15.73 -5.40 9.83
CA ARG A 225 15.58 -5.02 11.23
C ARG A 225 16.71 -4.13 11.74
N ARG A 226 17.95 -4.35 11.29
CA ARG A 226 19.10 -3.52 11.69
C ARG A 226 18.96 -2.12 11.10
N ALA A 227 18.68 -2.04 9.79
CA ALA A 227 18.44 -0.76 9.11
C ALA A 227 17.27 0.02 9.74
N LEU A 228 16.19 -0.66 10.11
CA LEU A 228 15.06 -0.05 10.81
C LEU A 228 15.47 0.48 12.19
N ARG A 229 16.21 -0.30 12.98
CA ARG A 229 16.72 0.14 14.30
C ARG A 229 17.62 1.37 14.16
N ASP A 230 18.53 1.37 13.18
CA ASP A 230 19.45 2.48 12.95
C ASP A 230 18.66 3.74 12.54
N ALA A 231 17.68 3.60 11.65
CA ALA A 231 16.81 4.71 11.23
C ALA A 231 15.97 5.28 12.39
N LEU A 232 15.42 4.42 13.25
CA LEU A 232 14.67 4.85 14.43
C LEU A 232 15.56 5.51 15.48
N SER A 233 16.81 5.04 15.65
CA SER A 233 17.77 5.60 16.60
C SER A 233 18.32 6.95 16.15
N ALA A 234 18.43 7.17 14.84
CA ALA A 234 18.82 8.45 14.24
C ALA A 234 17.69 9.48 14.23
N GLY A 235 16.44 9.05 14.32
CA GLY A 235 15.27 9.92 14.29
C GLY A 235 14.96 10.58 15.64
N SER A 236 14.49 11.83 15.60
CA SER A 236 14.00 12.51 16.81
C SER A 236 12.64 11.94 17.25
N PHE A 237 12.46 11.68 18.55
CA PHE A 237 11.19 11.25 19.14
C PHE A 237 10.04 12.17 18.75
N ASN A 238 10.24 13.47 18.78
CA ASN A 238 9.17 14.41 18.46
C ASN A 238 8.75 14.37 16.99
N ASN A 239 9.68 14.01 16.10
CA ASN A 239 9.44 13.88 14.67
C ASN A 239 8.73 12.55 14.34
N ILE A 240 9.14 11.44 14.97
CA ILE A 240 8.61 10.10 14.68
C ILE A 240 7.37 9.75 15.52
N PHE A 241 7.32 10.17 16.78
CA PHE A 241 6.34 9.74 17.77
C PHE A 241 5.65 10.88 18.54
N GLY A 242 6.20 12.10 18.52
CA GLY A 242 5.70 13.24 19.31
C GLY A 242 4.48 13.95 18.73
N ARG A 243 4.07 13.62 17.50
CA ARG A 243 2.69 13.90 17.08
C ARG A 243 1.82 12.84 17.74
N ARG A 244 1.07 13.24 18.76
CA ARG A 244 -0.02 12.45 19.40
C ARG A 244 -1.09 11.95 18.41
N ASN A 245 -0.96 12.22 17.11
CA ASN A 245 -2.05 12.18 16.15
C ASN A 245 -2.05 10.96 15.22
N ASP A 246 -0.97 10.19 15.10
CA ASP A 246 -1.01 8.92 14.33
C ASP A 246 -1.18 7.76 15.29
N PRO A 247 -2.39 7.21 15.50
CA PRO A 247 -2.64 6.28 16.58
C PRO A 247 -1.97 4.92 16.37
N PHE A 248 -1.73 4.51 15.12
CA PHE A 248 -1.56 3.09 14.79
C PHE A 248 -0.31 2.69 14.00
N GLY A 249 0.56 3.59 13.55
CA GLY A 249 1.82 3.18 12.92
C GLY A 249 2.51 4.28 12.12
N LEU A 250 3.49 3.89 11.31
CA LEU A 250 4.37 4.76 10.53
C LEU A 250 4.52 4.26 9.09
N TRP A 251 4.99 5.14 8.20
CA TRP A 251 5.52 4.75 6.90
C TRP A 251 7.01 4.45 7.02
N TYR A 252 7.44 3.32 6.45
CA TYR A 252 8.85 2.98 6.33
C TYR A 252 9.20 2.71 4.89
N TYR A 253 10.20 3.44 4.41
CA TYR A 253 10.79 3.20 3.10
C TYR A 253 11.77 2.03 3.18
N SER A 254 11.50 0.98 2.41
CA SER A 254 12.40 -0.16 2.27
C SER A 254 13.13 -0.05 0.93
N ALA A 255 14.42 0.27 0.98
CA ALA A 255 15.29 0.25 -0.20
C ALA A 255 15.33 -1.13 -0.89
N ALA A 256 15.19 -2.22 -0.12
CA ALA A 256 15.18 -3.58 -0.65
C ALA A 256 13.96 -3.89 -1.52
N THR A 257 12.84 -3.20 -1.29
CA THR A 257 11.59 -3.37 -2.06
C THR A 257 11.23 -2.11 -2.85
N ASN A 258 12.08 -1.08 -2.80
CA ASN A 258 11.92 0.22 -3.43
C ASN A 258 10.52 0.84 -3.25
N CYS A 259 9.96 0.71 -2.04
CA CYS A 259 8.63 1.20 -1.72
C CYS A 259 8.48 1.45 -0.23
N TYR A 260 7.50 2.29 0.11
CA TYR A 260 6.98 2.44 1.45
C TYR A 260 6.06 1.28 1.81
N THR A 261 6.21 0.82 3.03
CA THR A 261 5.31 -0.14 3.67
C THR A 261 4.84 0.39 5.01
N PHE A 262 3.64 0.01 5.40
CA PHE A 262 3.11 0.29 6.72
C PHE A 262 3.90 -0.48 7.79
N LEU A 263 4.33 0.23 8.84
CA LEU A 263 4.85 -0.34 10.09
C LEU A 263 3.83 -0.07 11.20
N PRO A 264 2.97 -1.04 11.54
CA PRO A 264 1.98 -0.87 12.59
C PRO A 264 2.60 -0.76 13.98
N PHE A 265 1.87 -0.09 14.88
CA PHE A 265 2.13 -0.11 16.31
C PHE A 265 1.39 -1.27 16.99
N GLY A 266 2.13 -2.14 17.67
CA GLY A 266 1.63 -3.39 18.24
C GLY A 266 1.61 -4.54 17.23
N TRP A 267 0.78 -5.55 17.49
CA TRP A 267 0.76 -6.81 16.74
C TRP A 267 -0.65 -7.16 16.25
N GLY A 268 -0.74 -8.17 15.37
CA GLY A 268 -2.03 -8.69 14.87
C GLY A 268 -2.65 -7.86 13.74
N TRP A 269 -1.95 -6.85 13.25
CA TRP A 269 -2.43 -6.00 12.17
C TRP A 269 -2.56 -6.75 10.85
N ARG A 270 -3.66 -6.49 10.16
CA ARG A 270 -3.93 -7.00 8.82
C ARG A 270 -4.43 -5.86 7.95
N SER A 271 -4.00 -5.84 6.70
CA SER A 271 -4.64 -5.02 5.67
C SER A 271 -6.15 -5.28 5.64
N PRO A 272 -6.98 -4.30 5.24
CA PRO A 272 -8.40 -4.51 4.98
C PRO A 272 -8.69 -5.69 4.04
N TYR A 273 -7.76 -6.04 3.14
CA TYR A 273 -7.81 -7.22 2.26
C TYR A 273 -7.50 -8.56 2.96
N GLY A 274 -6.99 -8.55 4.19
CA GLY A 274 -6.75 -9.72 5.04
C GLY A 274 -5.29 -10.18 5.17
N TYR A 275 -4.37 -9.55 4.43
CA TYR A 275 -2.93 -9.85 4.51
C TYR A 275 -2.33 -9.31 5.79
N GLY A 276 -1.62 -10.15 6.55
CA GLY A 276 -1.00 -9.77 7.82
C GLY A 276 0.27 -8.96 7.62
N TYR A 277 0.48 -7.96 8.49
CA TYR A 277 1.76 -7.28 8.62
C TYR A 277 2.58 -8.03 9.66
N GLY A 278 3.63 -8.73 9.22
CA GLY A 278 4.44 -9.60 10.07
C GLY A 278 5.44 -8.87 10.98
N LEU A 279 5.72 -7.60 10.70
CA LEU A 279 6.58 -6.73 11.51
C LEU A 279 5.77 -5.54 12.04
N GLY A 280 5.72 -5.42 13.37
CA GLY A 280 5.17 -4.27 14.08
C GLY A 280 6.20 -3.67 15.04
N LEU A 281 5.89 -2.48 15.54
CA LEU A 281 6.70 -1.73 16.50
C LEU A 281 5.91 -1.54 17.80
N TRP A 282 6.51 -1.76 18.96
CA TRP A 282 5.93 -1.21 20.18
C TRP A 282 6.10 0.30 20.19
N ARG A 283 5.03 1.04 20.50
CA ARG A 283 5.16 2.47 20.79
C ARG A 283 6.15 2.64 21.93
N PRO A 284 7.21 3.45 21.79
CA PRO A 284 8.06 3.76 22.91
C PRO A 284 7.23 4.51 23.96
N TYR A 285 7.27 4.04 25.20
CA TYR A 285 6.91 4.88 26.34
C TYR A 285 8.00 5.96 26.50
N PRO A 286 7.67 7.20 26.90
CA PRO A 286 8.68 8.17 27.29
C PRO A 286 9.36 7.71 28.58
N ASP A 287 10.38 6.87 28.46
CA ASP A 287 11.25 6.47 29.56
C ASP A 287 12.54 7.32 29.49
N PRO A 288 12.85 8.14 30.51
CA PRO A 288 14.08 8.93 30.57
C PRO A 288 15.37 8.10 30.65
N SER A 289 15.28 6.81 30.95
CA SER A 289 16.39 5.92 31.29
C SER A 289 16.56 4.72 30.34
N ALA A 290 15.49 4.27 29.69
CA ALA A 290 15.53 3.23 28.67
C ALA A 290 15.54 3.86 27.27
N GLY A 291 16.74 4.06 26.72
CA GLY A 291 16.89 4.37 25.29
C GLY A 291 16.15 3.37 24.40
N TRP A 292 15.98 3.73 23.12
CA TRP A 292 15.18 3.04 22.10
C TRP A 292 15.27 1.50 22.12
N ILE A 293 14.21 0.82 22.53
CA ILE A 293 14.06 -0.63 22.33
C ILE A 293 12.92 -0.86 21.34
N PRO A 294 13.21 -1.12 20.05
CA PRO A 294 12.26 -1.79 19.18
C PRO A 294 11.98 -3.17 19.79
N ALA A 295 10.90 -3.29 20.56
CA ALA A 295 10.50 -4.59 21.05
C ALA A 295 9.90 -5.37 19.87
N TYR A 296 10.68 -6.32 19.39
CA TYR A 296 10.29 -7.28 18.37
C TYR A 296 9.21 -8.21 18.92
N VAL A 297 8.15 -8.44 18.15
CA VAL A 297 7.18 -9.51 18.42
C VAL A 297 7.24 -10.50 17.26
N PRO A 298 7.60 -11.78 17.50
CA PRO A 298 7.56 -12.79 16.46
C PRO A 298 6.15 -12.92 15.87
N PRO A 299 6.00 -13.23 14.57
CA PRO A 299 4.72 -13.68 14.05
C PRO A 299 4.29 -14.91 14.85
N ALA A 300 3.03 -14.95 15.29
CA ALA A 300 2.48 -16.10 15.99
C ALA A 300 2.68 -17.35 15.12
N SER A 301 3.58 -18.23 15.55
CA SER A 301 3.75 -19.55 14.98
C SER A 301 2.43 -20.30 15.13
N GLY A 302 1.84 -20.72 14.01
CA GLY A 302 0.89 -21.83 13.93
C GLY A 302 -0.20 -21.86 15.01
N GLY A 303 -1.24 -21.06 14.81
CA GLY A 303 -2.45 -21.14 15.62
C GLY A 303 -3.56 -20.41 14.91
N SER A 304 -4.27 -21.12 14.04
CA SER A 304 -5.54 -20.68 13.47
C SER A 304 -6.55 -20.49 14.61
N THR A 305 -6.60 -19.29 15.19
CA THR A 305 -7.80 -18.74 15.77
C THR A 305 -8.05 -17.41 15.10
N ALA A 306 -9.01 -17.43 14.17
CA ALA A 306 -9.60 -16.23 13.64
C ALA A 306 -10.17 -15.43 14.81
N TYR A 307 -9.50 -14.35 15.22
CA TYR A 307 -10.18 -13.32 15.98
C TYR A 307 -11.19 -12.68 15.02
N ASN A 308 -12.43 -13.13 15.13
CA ASN A 308 -13.59 -12.61 14.43
C ASN A 308 -14.21 -11.52 15.31
N PRO A 309 -14.01 -10.21 15.05
CA PRO A 309 -14.73 -9.16 15.76
C PRO A 309 -16.11 -9.03 15.09
N GLY A 310 -16.93 -10.05 15.27
CA GLY A 310 -18.18 -10.24 14.55
C GLY A 310 -19.02 -11.31 15.25
N GLY A 311 -19.35 -11.09 16.52
CA GLY A 311 -20.25 -11.93 17.29
C GLY A 311 -20.85 -11.07 18.40
N GLY A 312 -22.17 -10.87 18.35
CA GLY A 312 -22.90 -10.03 19.30
C GLY A 312 -22.85 -10.60 20.72
N SER A 313 -22.75 -9.70 21.70
CA SER A 313 -22.98 -10.02 23.10
C SER A 313 -24.46 -10.35 23.32
N THR A 314 -24.73 -11.60 23.67
CA THR A 314 -25.90 -11.99 24.49
C THR A 314 -25.33 -12.66 25.73
N GLY A 315 -25.76 -12.16 26.90
CA GLY A 315 -25.12 -12.36 28.18
C GLY A 315 -25.30 -13.73 28.84
N GLY A 316 -24.74 -13.83 30.04
CA GLY A 316 -25.06 -14.88 31.00
C GLY A 316 -23.91 -15.28 31.92
N GLY A 317 -23.97 -14.82 33.18
CA GLY A 317 -23.95 -15.74 34.33
C GLY A 317 -22.62 -16.30 34.86
N ASN A 318 -22.21 -15.68 35.97
CA ASN A 318 -21.37 -16.07 37.11
C ASN A 318 -21.21 -17.57 37.52
N THR A 319 -20.21 -17.77 38.41
CA THR A 319 -19.84 -18.91 39.30
C THR A 319 -18.88 -19.95 38.69
N GLY A 320 -17.82 -20.44 39.32
CA GLY A 320 -17.29 -20.32 40.69
C GLY A 320 -16.72 -21.69 41.15
N GLY A 321 -15.52 -21.71 41.75
CA GLY A 321 -15.06 -22.78 42.65
C GLY A 321 -14.21 -23.93 42.06
N GLY A 322 -13.06 -24.19 42.67
CA GLY A 322 -12.12 -25.27 42.31
C GLY A 322 -12.20 -26.54 43.16
N GLY A 323 -11.21 -27.43 43.00
CA GLY A 323 -10.83 -28.45 44.00
C GLY A 323 -10.67 -29.90 43.50
N TYR A 324 -9.41 -30.34 43.42
CA TYR A 324 -8.78 -31.66 43.71
C TYR A 324 -9.35 -33.04 43.23
N ASN A 325 -8.43 -33.75 42.51
CA ASN A 325 -8.09 -35.19 42.25
C ASN A 325 -8.65 -36.31 43.19
N PRO A 326 -8.56 -37.66 42.92
CA PRO A 326 -7.58 -38.38 42.05
C PRO A 326 -8.05 -39.65 41.26
N GLY A 327 -7.18 -40.16 40.36
CA GLY A 327 -6.99 -41.62 40.17
C GLY A 327 -7.35 -42.25 38.82
N GLY A 328 -6.31 -42.63 38.06
CA GLY A 328 -6.13 -43.97 37.47
C GLY A 328 -7.04 -44.46 36.33
N GLY A 329 -6.45 -44.71 35.16
CA GLY A 329 -7.04 -45.60 34.15
C GLY A 329 -6.53 -45.34 32.74
N GLY A 330 -5.44 -46.03 32.37
CA GLY A 330 -4.84 -45.95 31.03
C GLY A 330 -5.78 -46.42 29.93
N ARG A 331 -5.65 -45.81 28.75
CA ARG A 331 -6.07 -46.39 27.47
C ARG A 331 -5.08 -46.01 26.38
N ASP A 332 -4.78 -47.03 25.60
CA ASP A 332 -3.77 -47.14 24.57
C ASP A 332 -3.95 -46.16 23.42
N TYR A 333 -2.83 -45.57 22.98
CA TYR A 333 -2.74 -44.91 21.69
C TYR A 333 -2.44 -45.96 20.61
N THR A 334 -3.44 -46.30 19.79
CA THR A 334 -3.20 -46.93 18.50
C THR A 334 -2.93 -45.85 17.44
N PRO A 335 -1.83 -45.94 16.67
CA PRO A 335 -1.56 -45.00 15.57
C PRO A 335 -2.46 -45.31 14.37
N MET A 336 -3.27 -44.34 13.93
CA MET A 336 -3.96 -44.41 12.65
C MET A 336 -2.95 -44.23 11.51
N THR A 337 -2.92 -45.21 10.62
CA THR A 337 -2.19 -45.22 9.36
C THR A 337 -2.77 -44.20 8.36
N PRO A 338 -1.93 -43.51 7.57
CA PRO A 338 -2.39 -42.64 6.50
C PRO A 338 -2.89 -43.44 5.29
N THR A 339 -4.01 -43.01 4.72
CA THR A 339 -4.58 -43.54 3.48
C THR A 339 -3.71 -43.14 2.26
N PRO A 340 -3.55 -44.02 1.25
CA PRO A 340 -2.74 -43.73 0.07
C PRO A 340 -3.45 -42.77 -0.89
N VAL A 341 -2.70 -41.77 -1.35
CA VAL A 341 -3.08 -40.84 -2.42
C VAL A 341 -2.90 -41.55 -3.77
N THR A 342 -3.97 -41.65 -4.56
CA THR A 342 -3.93 -42.15 -5.94
C THR A 342 -3.23 -41.14 -6.85
N SER A 343 -2.25 -41.61 -7.61
CA SER A 343 -1.56 -40.84 -8.67
C SER A 343 -2.42 -40.79 -9.93
N PRO A 344 -2.54 -39.65 -10.64
CA PRO A 344 -3.19 -39.59 -11.94
C PRO A 344 -2.27 -40.13 -13.05
N SER A 345 -2.85 -40.99 -13.89
CA SER A 345 -2.25 -41.73 -14.99
C SER A 345 -1.67 -40.83 -16.10
N SER A 346 -0.59 -41.33 -16.71
CA SER A 346 0.09 -40.80 -17.88
C SER A 346 -0.83 -40.68 -19.10
N VAL A 347 -0.91 -39.47 -19.67
CA VAL A 347 -1.53 -39.20 -20.98
C VAL A 347 -0.42 -39.11 -22.02
N SER A 348 -0.47 -39.99 -23.03
CA SER A 348 0.40 -39.98 -24.21
C SER A 348 0.16 -38.74 -25.09
N PRO A 349 1.15 -38.30 -25.89
CA PRO A 349 1.10 -37.02 -26.59
C PRO A 349 0.18 -37.10 -27.81
N MET A 350 -0.80 -36.20 -27.90
CA MET A 350 -1.63 -36.04 -29.11
C MET A 350 -0.98 -35.02 -30.06
N GLU A 351 -0.86 -35.43 -31.32
CA GLU A 351 -0.20 -34.71 -32.40
C GLU A 351 -0.81 -33.33 -32.71
N ARG A 352 0.08 -32.41 -33.09
CA ARG A 352 -0.22 -31.02 -33.46
C ARG A 352 -0.85 -30.98 -34.87
N PRO A 353 -2.03 -30.37 -35.07
CA PRO A 353 -2.54 -30.10 -36.41
C PRO A 353 -1.74 -28.95 -37.07
N THR A 354 -1.35 -29.18 -38.31
CA THR A 354 -0.68 -28.23 -39.21
C THR A 354 -1.54 -27.00 -39.51
N ARG A 355 -0.86 -25.86 -39.62
CA ARG A 355 -1.41 -24.51 -39.80
C ARG A 355 -2.01 -24.37 -41.21
N GLU A 356 -3.33 -24.27 -41.30
CA GLU A 356 -4.02 -23.97 -42.56
C GLU A 356 -3.90 -22.47 -42.87
N ARG A 357 -3.48 -22.15 -44.10
CA ARG A 357 -3.19 -20.80 -44.59
C ARG A 357 -4.50 -20.15 -45.04
N SER A 358 -5.02 -19.22 -44.25
CA SER A 358 -6.17 -18.39 -44.62
C SER A 358 -5.79 -17.43 -45.75
N ILE A 359 -6.42 -17.57 -46.90
CA ILE A 359 -6.34 -16.65 -48.04
C ILE A 359 -7.39 -15.56 -47.82
N GLU A 360 -6.97 -14.30 -47.81
CA GLU A 360 -7.87 -13.13 -47.79
C GLU A 360 -8.57 -12.94 -49.14
N PRO A 361 -9.90 -12.75 -49.19
CA PRO A 361 -10.60 -12.32 -50.39
C PRO A 361 -10.78 -10.79 -50.39
N GLY A 362 -10.00 -10.08 -51.20
CA GLY A 362 -10.20 -8.64 -51.36
C GLY A 362 -9.11 -7.86 -52.10
N SER A 363 -8.79 -8.23 -53.34
CA SER A 363 -8.04 -7.34 -54.25
C SER A 363 -8.37 -7.65 -55.71
N ARG A 364 -9.07 -6.74 -56.38
CA ARG A 364 -9.30 -6.75 -57.82
C ARG A 364 -8.00 -6.36 -58.55
N PRO A 365 -7.63 -7.00 -59.67
CA PRO A 365 -6.51 -6.56 -60.49
C PRO A 365 -6.93 -5.39 -61.41
N ASN A 366 -6.03 -4.42 -61.53
CA ASN A 366 -6.11 -3.33 -62.49
C ASN A 366 -5.62 -3.82 -63.87
N GLN A 367 -6.30 -3.35 -64.92
CA GLN A 367 -5.94 -3.60 -66.31
C GLN A 367 -4.65 -2.87 -66.70
N ASN A 368 -3.70 -3.61 -67.28
CA ASN A 368 -3.04 -3.33 -68.55
C ASN A 368 -2.03 -4.43 -68.89
#